data_AF-A0A0Q5V2E6-F1
#
_entry.id   AF-A0A0Q5V2E6-F1
#
_cell.length_a   1.000
_cell.length_b   1.000
_cell.length_c   1.000
_cell.angle_alpha   90.00
_cell.angle_beta   90.00
_cell.angle_gamma   90.00
#
_symmetry.space_group_name_H-M   'P 1'
#
loop_
_entity.id
_entity.type
_entity.pdbx_description
1 polymer ?
#
loop_
_entity_poly.entity_id
_entity_poly.type
_entity_poly.pdbx_seq_one_letter_code
_entity_poly.pdbx_strand_id
1 'polypeptide(L)'
;MKKNAFAVILLLVSITSFAQKLPADKIVGVWQCEDYKIEVFKSGNTYSAKLLWSKDMFETDGKTPKRDSKNPDSKMKNRPVQGITHITGLVYEDGVYVDGKLYSIQDGNT
;
A
#
# COMPACT_ATOMS: atom_id res chain seq x y z
N MET A 1 -34.62 -33.54 30.99
CA MET A 1 -34.26 -32.12 31.17
C MET A 1 -32.76 -31.83 31.09
N LYS A 2 -31.86 -32.74 31.53
CA LYS A 2 -30.39 -32.51 31.50
C LYS A 2 -29.72 -32.55 30.11
N LYS A 3 -30.29 -33.27 29.14
CA LYS A 3 -29.75 -33.40 27.77
C LYS A 3 -29.83 -32.09 26.97
N ASN A 4 -30.81 -31.24 27.28
CA ASN A 4 -31.05 -29.99 26.55
C ASN A 4 -30.08 -28.88 26.98
N ALA A 5 -29.55 -28.94 28.22
CA ALA A 5 -28.57 -27.98 28.70
C ALA A 5 -27.23 -28.08 27.95
N PHE A 6 -26.87 -29.29 27.50
CA PHE A 6 -25.62 -29.52 26.77
C PHE A 6 -25.65 -28.90 25.36
N ALA A 7 -26.81 -28.92 24.70
CA ALA A 7 -27.00 -28.31 23.38
C ALA A 7 -26.91 -26.77 23.42
N VAL A 8 -27.40 -26.15 24.50
CA VAL A 8 -27.34 -24.68 24.70
C VAL A 8 -25.89 -24.22 24.94
N ILE A 9 -25.10 -25.00 25.69
CA ILE A 9 -23.68 -24.71 25.93
C ILE A 9 -22.86 -24.81 24.62
N LEU A 10 -23.14 -25.81 23.77
CA LEU A 10 -22.46 -25.97 22.48
C LEU A 10 -22.77 -24.81 21.51
N LEU A 11 -23.99 -24.27 21.54
CA LEU A 11 -24.38 -23.11 20.73
C LEU A 11 -23.68 -21.81 21.17
N LEU A 12 -23.47 -21.62 22.48
CA LEU A 12 -22.82 -20.44 23.05
C LEU A 12 -21.32 -20.34 22.72
N VAL A 13 -20.64 -21.47 22.50
CA VAL A 13 -19.23 -21.52 22.08
C VAL A 13 -19.05 -21.14 20.60
N SER A 14 -20.12 -21.18 19.80
CA SER A 14 -20.08 -20.89 18.36
C SER A 14 -19.98 -19.38 18.03
N ILE A 15 -20.21 -18.52 19.03
CA ILE A 15 -20.33 -17.05 18.84
C ILE A 15 -18.95 -16.38 18.72
N THR A 16 -17.86 -17.07 19.08
CA THR A 16 -16.51 -16.53 18.92
C THR A 16 -15.90 -16.90 17.56
N SER A 17 -16.59 -16.56 16.48
CA SER A 17 -15.92 -16.46 15.18
C SER A 17 -15.05 -15.20 15.19
N PHE A 18 -13.84 -15.34 15.72
CA PHE A 18 -12.80 -14.33 15.56
C PHE A 18 -12.47 -14.25 14.07
N ALA A 19 -12.97 -13.20 13.40
CA ALA A 19 -12.37 -12.78 12.14
C ALA A 19 -10.89 -12.53 12.44
N GLN A 20 -10.01 -13.40 11.94
CA GLN A 20 -8.57 -13.25 12.11
C GLN A 20 -8.21 -11.92 11.45
N LYS A 21 -7.96 -10.88 12.25
CA LYS A 21 -7.42 -9.61 11.74
C LYS A 21 -6.16 -9.98 10.96
N LEU A 22 -6.16 -9.67 9.66
CA LEU A 22 -5.01 -9.95 8.82
C LEU A 22 -3.78 -9.24 9.44
N PRO A 23 -2.59 -9.83 9.42
CA PRO A 23 -1.40 -9.13 9.91
C PRO A 23 -1.19 -7.84 9.12
N ALA A 24 -0.99 -6.71 9.82
CA ALA A 24 -0.75 -5.41 9.20
C ALA A 24 0.41 -5.43 8.19
N ASP A 25 1.43 -6.25 8.44
CA ASP A 25 2.60 -6.37 7.58
C ASP A 25 2.35 -7.21 6.31
N LYS A 26 1.15 -7.75 6.11
CA LYS A 26 0.81 -8.56 4.92
C LYS A 26 0.91 -7.77 3.61
N ILE A 27 0.76 -6.45 3.63
CA ILE A 27 0.92 -5.60 2.44
C ILE A 27 2.39 -5.41 2.03
N VAL A 28 3.35 -5.68 2.93
CA VAL A 28 4.78 -5.47 2.66
C VAL A 28 5.26 -6.42 1.58
N GLY A 29 5.92 -5.89 0.56
CA GLY A 29 6.43 -6.67 -0.55
C GLY A 29 6.32 -5.93 -1.89
N VAL A 30 6.62 -6.67 -2.95
CA VAL A 30 6.57 -6.17 -4.32
C VAL A 30 5.22 -6.51 -4.94
N TRP A 31 4.54 -5.49 -5.44
CA TRP A 31 3.26 -5.60 -6.14
C TRP A 31 3.46 -5.21 -7.60
N GLN A 32 2.86 -5.97 -8.51
CA GLN A 32 3.02 -5.76 -9.94
C GLN A 32 1.70 -6.00 -10.68
N CYS A 33 1.39 -5.12 -11.63
CA CYS A 33 0.41 -5.31 -12.68
C CYS A 33 1.07 -5.08 -14.04
N GLU A 34 0.30 -5.02 -15.13
CA GLU A 34 0.82 -4.78 -16.48
C GLU A 34 1.53 -3.43 -16.61
N ASP A 35 1.00 -2.39 -15.96
CA ASP A 35 1.48 -1.01 -16.15
C ASP A 35 2.42 -0.53 -15.05
N TYR A 36 2.43 -1.18 -13.88
CA TYR A 36 3.14 -0.72 -12.69
C TYR A 36 3.79 -1.83 -11.87
N LYS A 37 4.92 -1.50 -11.26
CA LYS A 37 5.58 -2.29 -10.23
C LYS A 37 5.96 -1.38 -9.07
N ILE A 38 5.49 -1.71 -7.87
CA ILE A 38 5.78 -0.96 -6.65
C ILE A 38 6.32 -1.89 -5.58
N GLU A 39 7.05 -1.32 -4.62
CA GLU A 39 7.42 -2.01 -3.39
C GLU A 39 6.82 -1.27 -2.22
N VAL A 40 5.98 -1.96 -1.45
CA VAL A 40 5.42 -1.47 -0.19
C VAL A 40 6.35 -1.90 0.94
N PHE A 41 6.74 -0.95 1.77
CA PHE A 41 7.69 -1.14 2.87
C PHE A 41 7.25 -0.40 4.13
N LYS A 42 7.74 -0.88 5.27
CA LYS A 42 7.45 -0.28 6.57
C LYS A 42 8.26 1.02 6.75
N SER A 43 7.57 2.08 7.16
CA SER A 43 8.11 3.42 7.39
C SER A 43 7.77 3.83 8.83
N GLY A 44 8.53 3.31 9.79
CA GLY A 44 8.20 3.44 11.22
C GLY A 44 6.91 2.71 11.56
N ASN A 45 5.90 3.46 12.02
CA ASN A 45 4.56 2.94 12.34
C ASN A 45 3.58 2.97 11.17
N THR A 46 4.02 3.42 9.99
CA THR A 46 3.19 3.53 8.78
C THR A 46 3.77 2.67 7.65
N TYR A 47 3.08 2.62 6.53
CA TYR A 47 3.54 1.99 5.29
C TYR A 47 3.70 3.04 4.19
N SER A 48 4.69 2.82 3.34
CA SER A 48 4.95 3.65 2.15
C SER A 48 5.19 2.74 0.95
N ALA A 49 5.00 3.27 -0.27
CA ALA A 49 5.30 2.55 -1.49
C ALA A 49 6.22 3.35 -2.41
N LYS A 50 7.25 2.68 -2.94
CA LYS A 50 8.14 3.22 -3.98
C LYS A 50 7.83 2.62 -5.34
N LEU A 51 7.87 3.47 -6.37
CA LEU A 51 7.69 3.07 -7.75
C LEU A 51 8.97 2.40 -8.28
N LEU A 52 8.93 1.10 -8.51
CA LEU A 52 10.06 0.34 -9.07
C LEU A 52 10.12 0.43 -10.60
N TRP A 53 8.96 0.37 -11.24
CA TRP A 53 8.82 0.42 -12.70
C TRP A 53 7.41 0.88 -13.10
N SER A 54 7.29 1.57 -14.24
CA SER A 54 6.02 1.75 -14.94
C SER A 54 6.23 1.83 -16.44
N LYS A 55 5.16 1.56 -17.21
CA LYS A 55 5.17 1.62 -18.67
C LYS A 55 5.62 2.98 -19.21
N ASP A 56 5.26 4.05 -18.50
CA ASP A 56 5.58 5.44 -18.87
C ASP A 56 6.80 6.00 -18.14
N MET A 57 7.61 5.17 -17.49
CA MET A 57 8.74 5.63 -16.65
C MET A 57 9.92 6.18 -17.45
N PHE A 58 10.13 5.72 -18.68
CA PHE A 58 11.28 6.06 -19.50
C PHE A 58 10.92 7.03 -20.62
N GLU A 59 11.91 7.81 -21.07
CA GLU A 59 11.83 8.63 -22.28
C GLU A 59 11.60 7.75 -23.51
N THR A 60 11.42 8.37 -24.68
CA THR A 60 11.16 7.66 -25.94
C THR A 60 12.27 6.68 -26.34
N ASP A 61 13.45 6.80 -25.74
CA ASP A 61 14.59 5.88 -25.93
C ASP A 61 14.45 4.55 -25.17
N GLY A 62 13.46 4.44 -24.27
CA GLY A 62 13.20 3.27 -23.42
C GLY A 62 14.28 2.99 -22.38
N LYS A 63 15.22 3.91 -22.14
CA LYS A 63 16.38 3.72 -21.26
C LYS A 63 16.57 4.84 -20.25
N THR A 64 16.33 6.08 -20.67
CA THR A 64 16.51 7.25 -19.81
C THR A 64 15.28 7.41 -18.91
N PRO A 65 15.40 7.35 -17.57
CA PRO A 65 14.26 7.58 -16.71
C PRO A 65 13.76 9.02 -16.85
N LYS A 66 12.44 9.20 -16.97
CA LYS A 66 11.81 10.52 -16.93
C LYS A 66 12.15 11.20 -15.61
N ARG A 67 12.20 12.53 -15.66
CA ARG A 67 12.35 13.37 -14.47
C ARG A 67 11.00 13.73 -13.87
N ASP A 68 10.99 14.01 -12.57
CA ASP A 68 9.83 14.50 -11.82
C ASP A 68 9.49 15.97 -12.14
N SER A 69 9.41 16.32 -13.42
CA SER A 69 9.33 17.70 -13.91
C SER A 69 8.11 18.49 -13.42
N LYS A 70 7.06 17.80 -12.99
CA LYS A 70 5.81 18.36 -12.46
C LYS A 70 5.84 18.62 -10.96
N ASN A 71 6.91 18.25 -10.26
CA ASN A 71 7.02 18.46 -8.83
C ASN A 71 6.90 19.95 -8.47
N PRO A 72 6.05 20.35 -7.52
CA PRO A 72 5.94 21.75 -7.09
C PRO A 72 7.24 22.26 -6.45
N ASP A 73 8.03 21.39 -5.80
CA ASP A 73 9.36 21.75 -5.27
C ASP A 73 10.40 21.74 -6.40
N SER A 74 10.95 22.91 -6.69
CA SER A 74 11.98 23.10 -7.72
C SER A 74 13.23 22.25 -7.50
N LYS A 75 13.56 21.91 -6.25
CA LYS A 75 14.72 21.05 -5.92
C LYS A 75 14.46 19.60 -6.29
N MET A 76 13.20 19.17 -6.29
CA MET A 76 12.81 17.80 -6.59
C MET A 76 12.57 17.55 -8.07
N LYS A 77 12.37 18.59 -8.89
CA LYS A 77 12.06 18.47 -10.33
C LYS A 77 13.04 17.65 -11.17
N ASN A 78 14.30 17.55 -10.72
CA ASN A 78 15.36 16.87 -11.46
C ASN A 78 15.59 15.42 -11.05
N ARG A 79 14.90 14.92 -10.00
CA ARG A 79 15.04 13.53 -9.58
C ARG A 79 14.40 12.59 -10.61
N PRO A 80 14.92 11.36 -10.78
CA PRO A 80 14.30 10.36 -11.62
C PRO A 80 12.94 9.95 -11.03
N VAL A 81 11.97 9.65 -11.90
CA VAL A 81 10.67 9.08 -11.51
C VAL A 81 10.82 7.68 -10.93
N GLN A 82 11.79 6.93 -11.45
CA GLN A 82 12.15 5.62 -10.92
C GLN A 82 12.63 5.74 -9.47
N GLY A 83 12.04 4.94 -8.58
CA GLY A 83 12.39 4.88 -7.17
C GLY A 83 11.67 5.91 -6.29
N ILE A 84 10.83 6.79 -6.85
CA ILE A 84 10.06 7.74 -6.04
C ILE A 84 9.15 7.00 -5.08
N THR A 85 9.23 7.36 -3.79
CA THR A 85 8.20 7.04 -2.81
C THR A 85 6.99 7.93 -3.05
N HIS A 86 5.99 7.40 -3.73
CA HIS A 86 4.80 8.16 -4.14
C HIS A 86 3.57 7.87 -3.27
N ILE A 87 3.62 6.85 -2.41
CA ILE A 87 2.59 6.59 -1.40
C ILE A 87 3.28 6.66 -0.05
N THR A 88 2.73 7.44 0.88
CA THR A 88 3.30 7.63 2.23
C THR A 88 2.21 7.67 3.28
N GLY A 89 2.55 7.30 4.51
CA GLY A 89 1.67 7.53 5.67
C GLY A 89 0.47 6.60 5.75
N LEU A 90 0.47 5.46 5.05
CA LEU A 90 -0.61 4.47 5.20
C LEU A 90 -0.60 3.92 6.63
N VAL A 91 -1.72 4.04 7.33
CA VAL A 91 -1.93 3.50 8.68
C VAL A 91 -2.82 2.27 8.58
N TYR A 92 -2.45 1.19 9.27
CA TYR A 92 -3.28 0.00 9.33
C TYR A 92 -4.24 0.05 10.52
N GLU A 93 -5.53 0.14 10.26
CA GLU A 93 -6.59 0.21 11.26
C GLU A 93 -7.71 -0.77 10.89
N ASP A 94 -8.13 -1.62 11.82
CA ASP A 94 -9.28 -2.52 11.68
C ASP A 94 -9.41 -3.31 10.36
N GLY A 95 -8.29 -3.78 9.82
CA GLY A 95 -8.32 -4.59 8.59
C GLY A 95 -7.96 -3.83 7.33
N VAL A 96 -7.87 -2.50 7.38
CA VAL A 96 -7.71 -1.62 6.21
C VAL A 96 -6.51 -0.69 6.36
N TYR A 97 -6.02 -0.17 5.23
CA TYR A 97 -4.98 0.84 5.20
C TYR A 97 -5.59 2.20 4.84
N VAL A 98 -5.44 3.18 5.72
CA VAL A 98 -6.07 4.51 5.64
C VAL A 98 -5.03 5.63 5.75
N ASP A 99 -5.47 6.89 5.58
CA ASP A 99 -4.68 8.13 5.73
C ASP A 99 -3.45 8.31 4.83
N GLY A 100 -3.24 7.38 3.91
CA GLY A 100 -2.16 7.45 2.94
C GLY A 100 -2.28 8.68 2.04
N LYS A 101 -1.14 9.28 1.72
CA LYS A 101 -1.02 10.33 0.71
C LYS A 101 -0.40 9.76 -0.56
N LEU A 102 -1.00 10.08 -1.70
CA LEU A 102 -0.53 9.65 -3.02
C LEU A 102 -0.03 10.86 -3.80
N TYR A 103 1.29 10.96 -3.93
CA TYR A 103 1.91 11.89 -4.87
C TYR A 103 1.70 11.41 -6.32
N SER A 104 1.06 12.23 -7.13
CA SER A 104 0.92 11.99 -8.57
C SER A 104 2.07 12.64 -9.33
N ILE A 105 2.89 11.79 -9.95
CA ILE A 105 4.03 12.22 -10.79
C ILE A 105 3.53 12.91 -12.08
N GLN A 106 2.30 12.62 -12.51
CA GLN A 106 1.74 13.13 -13.77
C GLN A 106 1.37 14.61 -13.71
N ASP A 107 0.93 15.08 -12.54
CA ASP A 107 0.44 16.46 -12.34
C ASP A 107 1.09 17.20 -11.16
N GLY A 108 1.83 16.50 -10.29
CA GLY A 108 2.56 17.09 -9.17
C GLY A 108 1.74 17.25 -7.88
N ASN A 109 0.51 16.71 -7.84
CA ASN A 109 -0.40 16.84 -6.69
C ASN A 109 -0.21 15.72 -5.65
N THR A 110 -0.75 15.92 -4.44
CA THR A 110 -0.75 14.94 -3.32
C THR A 110 -2.05 14.99 -2.55
#